data_AF-A0A9D5KT85-F1
#
_entry.id   AF-A0A9D5KT85-F1
#
_cell.length_a   1.000
_cell.length_b   1.000
_cell.length_c   1.000
_cell.angle_alpha   90.00
_cell.angle_beta   90.00
_cell.angle_gamma   90.00
#
_symmetry.space_group_name_H-M   'P 1'
#
loop_
_entity.id
_entity.type
_entity.pdbx_description
1 polymer ?
#
loop_
_entity_poly.entity_id
_entity_poly.type
_entity_poly.pdbx_seq_one_letter_code
_entity_poly.pdbx_strand_id
1 'polypeptide(L)'
;MNSTPDKNSTPILKESDIEKLKMWIESGSEESHSTDFVGNTSLILLGRKQINLQNSREKVAWNGFFERLINLGFIEIYGYTTKQNKPKYRLKEAAYEFIDSL
;
A
#
# COMPACT_ATOMS: atom_id res chain seq x y z
N MET A 1 -31.71 1.29 26.96
CA MET A 1 -30.77 2.32 26.46
C MET A 1 -30.04 1.70 25.29
N ASN A 2 -30.32 2.21 24.08
CA ASN A 2 -29.77 1.65 22.84
C ASN A 2 -28.33 2.14 22.70
N SER A 3 -27.35 1.24 22.85
CA SER A 3 -25.99 1.49 22.41
C SER A 3 -26.00 1.48 20.88
N THR A 4 -25.95 2.66 20.29
CA THR A 4 -25.69 2.82 18.85
C THR A 4 -24.26 2.32 18.59
N PRO A 5 -24.01 1.42 17.62
CA PRO A 5 -22.64 1.14 17.23
C PRO A 5 -22.04 2.39 16.58
N ASP A 6 -20.91 2.86 17.10
CA ASP A 6 -20.15 4.00 16.58
C ASP A 6 -19.83 3.79 15.10
N LYS A 7 -20.63 4.44 14.27
CA LYS A 7 -20.48 4.48 12.82
C LYS A 7 -19.52 5.60 12.45
N ASN A 8 -18.25 5.51 12.89
CA ASN A 8 -17.19 6.47 12.54
C ASN A 8 -15.76 5.96 12.85
N SER A 9 -15.52 4.65 12.78
CA SER A 9 -14.13 4.17 12.70
C SER A 9 -13.62 4.42 11.28
N THR A 10 -13.17 5.64 10.99
CA THR A 10 -12.28 5.89 9.86
C THR A 10 -11.18 4.83 9.94
N PRO A 11 -10.88 4.09 8.87
CA PRO A 11 -9.83 3.08 8.93
C PRO A 11 -8.48 3.77 9.14
N ILE A 12 -8.10 3.96 10.41
CA ILE A 12 -6.84 4.56 10.80
C ILE A 12 -5.72 3.61 10.35
N LEU A 13 -4.74 4.14 9.61
CA LEU A 13 -3.55 3.39 9.27
C LEU A 13 -2.87 2.92 10.56
N LYS A 14 -2.48 1.64 10.59
CA LYS A 14 -1.65 1.12 11.70
C LYS A 14 -0.28 1.78 11.63
N GLU A 15 0.45 1.84 12.74
CA GLU A 15 1.83 2.37 12.78
C GLU A 15 2.71 1.72 11.69
N SER A 16 2.65 0.39 11.54
CA SER A 16 3.37 -0.32 10.49
C SER A 16 2.94 0.05 9.06
N ASP A 17 1.75 0.59 8.84
CA ASP A 17 1.33 1.09 7.53
C ASP A 17 1.86 2.51 7.30
N ILE A 18 1.89 3.34 8.34
CA ILE A 18 2.50 4.68 8.30
C ILE A 18 3.99 4.55 7.96
N GLU A 19 4.73 3.64 8.59
CA GLU A 19 6.14 3.38 8.30
C GLU A 19 6.36 2.97 6.84
N LYS A 20 5.50 2.07 6.29
CA LYS A 20 5.58 1.66 4.89
C LYS A 20 5.27 2.82 3.94
N LEU A 21 4.33 3.68 4.29
CA LEU A 21 3.99 4.85 3.49
C LEU A 21 5.12 5.88 3.49
N LYS A 22 5.71 6.18 4.66
CA LYS A 22 6.91 7.02 4.79
C LYS A 22 8.05 6.47 3.93
N MET A 23 8.32 5.16 4.03
CA MET A 23 9.34 4.49 3.20
C MET A 23 9.07 4.65 1.70
N TRP A 24 7.81 4.63 1.26
CA TRP A 24 7.47 4.85 -0.14
C TRP A 24 7.74 6.30 -0.57
N ILE A 25 7.24 7.28 0.18
CA ILE A 25 7.42 8.70 -0.10
C ILE A 25 8.92 9.05 -0.17
N GLU A 26 9.69 8.62 0.83
CA GLU A 26 11.13 8.86 0.92
C GLU A 26 11.94 8.13 -0.18
N SER A 27 11.34 7.17 -0.87
CA SER A 27 12.01 6.49 -1.99
C SER A 27 12.17 7.41 -3.22
N GLY A 28 11.46 8.54 -3.29
CA GLY A 28 11.57 9.52 -4.38
C GLY A 28 10.97 9.04 -5.71
N SER A 29 9.96 8.17 -5.66
CA SER A 29 9.18 7.71 -6.80
C SER A 29 7.75 7.43 -6.37
N GLU A 30 6.79 8.02 -7.06
CA GLU A 30 5.37 7.93 -6.77
C GLU A 30 4.75 6.58 -7.13
N GLU A 31 5.41 5.79 -7.96
CA GLU A 31 4.87 4.56 -8.52
C GLU A 31 5.27 3.32 -7.71
N SER A 32 4.39 2.33 -7.62
CA SER A 32 4.67 1.02 -7.02
C SER A 32 4.01 -0.11 -7.80
N HIS A 33 4.66 -1.27 -7.85
CA HIS A 33 4.08 -2.48 -8.43
C HIS A 33 4.74 -3.74 -7.88
N SER A 34 4.10 -4.88 -8.09
CA SER A 34 4.63 -6.19 -7.69
C SER A 34 4.92 -7.09 -8.88
N THR A 35 5.86 -8.02 -8.68
CA THR A 35 6.18 -9.13 -9.57
C THR A 35 6.23 -10.42 -8.76
N ASP A 36 5.50 -11.42 -9.21
CA ASP A 36 5.53 -12.77 -8.64
C ASP A 36 6.64 -13.60 -9.30
N PHE A 37 7.29 -14.46 -8.52
CA PHE A 37 8.27 -15.43 -9.02
C PHE A 37 7.85 -16.87 -8.71
N VAL A 38 8.56 -17.81 -9.34
CA VAL A 38 8.43 -19.24 -9.07
C VAL A 38 8.85 -19.52 -7.62
N GLY A 39 8.10 -20.38 -6.92
CA GLY A 39 8.37 -20.71 -5.52
C GLY A 39 7.62 -19.85 -4.50
N ASN A 40 6.53 -19.19 -4.91
CA ASN A 40 5.65 -18.38 -4.03
C ASN A 40 6.35 -17.16 -3.39
N THR A 41 7.46 -16.72 -3.99
CA THR A 41 8.13 -15.46 -3.65
C THR A 41 7.59 -14.33 -4.52
N SER A 42 7.70 -13.10 -4.05
CA SER A 42 7.27 -11.92 -4.80
C SER A 42 8.19 -10.74 -4.48
N LEU A 43 8.40 -9.85 -5.44
CA LEU A 43 9.10 -8.58 -5.22
C LEU A 43 8.08 -7.46 -5.33
N ILE A 44 8.08 -6.57 -4.35
CA ILE A 44 7.43 -5.28 -4.45
C ILE A 44 8.50 -4.25 -4.77
N LEU A 45 8.28 -3.51 -5.86
CA LEU A 45 8.96 -2.26 -6.15
C LEU A 45 8.10 -1.13 -5.58
N LEU A 46 8.45 -0.66 -4.38
CA LEU A 46 7.78 0.43 -3.68
C LEU A 46 8.54 1.73 -3.95
N GLY A 47 8.13 2.45 -4.99
CA GLY A 47 8.95 3.51 -5.57
C GLY A 47 10.31 2.97 -6.00
N ARG A 48 11.39 3.46 -5.37
CA ARG A 48 12.76 2.97 -5.63
C ARG A 48 13.23 1.86 -4.68
N LYS A 49 12.41 1.44 -3.73
CA LYS A 49 12.75 0.37 -2.77
C LYS A 49 12.32 -1.00 -3.28
N GLN A 50 13.17 -2.00 -3.08
CA GLN A 50 12.90 -3.40 -3.40
C GLN A 50 12.59 -4.17 -2.11
N ILE A 51 11.46 -4.87 -2.08
CA ILE A 51 10.99 -5.62 -0.91
C ILE A 51 10.70 -7.06 -1.34
N ASN A 52 11.54 -7.99 -0.89
CA ASN A 52 11.41 -9.41 -1.20
C ASN A 52 10.47 -10.09 -0.21
N LEU A 53 9.34 -10.57 -0.71
CA LEU A 53 8.36 -11.33 0.05
C LEU A 53 8.69 -12.81 -0.04
N GLN A 54 8.83 -13.46 1.10
CA GLN A 54 9.28 -14.84 1.20
C GLN A 54 8.13 -15.86 1.24
N ASN A 55 6.91 -15.41 1.50
CA ASN A 55 5.75 -16.28 1.66
C ASN A 55 4.42 -15.58 1.33
N SER A 56 3.36 -16.38 1.22
CA SER A 56 2.00 -15.89 0.92
C SER A 56 1.43 -14.99 2.00
N ARG A 57 1.81 -15.16 3.27
CA ARG A 57 1.31 -14.33 4.38
C ARG A 57 1.80 -12.88 4.24
N GLU A 58 3.08 -12.69 3.91
CA GLU A 58 3.63 -11.35 3.63
C GLU A 58 2.92 -10.71 2.44
N LYS A 59 2.68 -11.47 1.38
CA LYS A 59 1.94 -10.98 0.20
C LYS A 59 0.53 -10.50 0.55
N VAL A 60 -0.21 -11.28 1.35
CA VAL A 60 -1.55 -10.88 1.83
C VAL A 60 -1.47 -9.61 2.68
N ALA A 61 -0.47 -9.48 3.54
CA ALA A 61 -0.29 -8.28 4.36
C ALA A 61 -0.03 -7.02 3.51
N TRP A 62 0.80 -7.14 2.46
CA TRP A 62 1.07 -6.06 1.52
C TRP A 62 -0.14 -5.71 0.65
N ASN A 63 -0.90 -6.70 0.18
CA ASN A 63 -2.16 -6.44 -0.53
C ASN A 63 -3.13 -5.66 0.36
N GLY A 64 -3.29 -6.07 1.62
CA GLY A 64 -4.13 -5.34 2.58
C GLY A 64 -3.64 -3.92 2.85
N PHE A 65 -2.32 -3.67 2.83
CA PHE A 65 -1.77 -2.32 2.92
C PHE A 65 -2.20 -1.46 1.73
N PHE A 66 -2.05 -1.95 0.50
CA PHE A 66 -2.50 -1.20 -0.69
C PHE A 66 -4.02 -0.97 -0.70
N GLU A 67 -4.82 -1.96 -0.31
CA GLU A 67 -6.27 -1.82 -0.20
C GLU A 67 -6.67 -0.73 0.80
N ARG A 68 -6.01 -0.67 1.97
CA ARG A 68 -6.25 0.40 2.95
C ARG A 68 -5.92 1.78 2.38
N LEU A 69 -4.77 1.93 1.70
CA LEU A 69 -4.38 3.20 1.09
C LEU A 69 -5.35 3.64 -0.02
N ILE A 70 -5.86 2.70 -0.83
CA ILE A 70 -6.87 3.00 -1.86
C ILE A 70 -8.15 3.50 -1.20
N ASN A 71 -8.64 2.81 -0.17
CA ASN A 71 -9.87 3.18 0.53
C ASN A 71 -9.77 4.55 1.22
N LEU A 72 -8.56 4.96 1.61
CA LEU A 72 -8.27 6.27 2.18
C LEU A 72 -8.02 7.36 1.11
N GLY A 73 -7.97 7.00 -0.18
CA GLY A 73 -7.67 7.94 -1.26
C GLY A 73 -6.21 8.38 -1.32
N PHE A 74 -5.30 7.70 -0.61
CA PHE A 74 -3.87 8.03 -0.58
C PHE A 74 -3.14 7.53 -1.83
N ILE A 75 -3.68 6.51 -2.50
CA ILE A 75 -3.15 5.99 -3.76
C ILE A 75 -4.27 5.68 -4.75
N GLU A 76 -3.89 5.45 -6.00
CA GLU A 76 -4.77 4.88 -7.02
C GLU A 76 -4.09 3.77 -7.81
N ILE A 77 -4.91 2.96 -8.49
CA ILE A 77 -4.44 2.05 -9.54
C ILE A 77 -4.48 2.82 -10.86
N TYR A 78 -3.31 3.07 -11.45
CA TYR A 78 -3.20 3.82 -12.72
C TYR A 78 -2.97 2.90 -13.94
N GLY A 79 -2.80 1.60 -13.71
CA GLY A 79 -2.60 0.62 -14.77
C GLY A 79 -2.24 -0.75 -14.24
N TYR A 80 -1.86 -1.63 -15.16
CA TYR A 80 -1.49 -3.01 -14.84
C TYR A 80 -0.16 -3.40 -15.51
N THR A 81 0.58 -4.31 -14.90
CA THR A 81 1.79 -4.88 -15.49
C THR A 81 1.42 -5.79 -16.66
N THR A 82 2.15 -5.68 -17.77
CA THR A 82 1.83 -6.43 -19.00
C THR A 82 2.02 -7.94 -18.86
N LYS A 83 3.02 -8.38 -18.08
CA LYS A 83 3.38 -9.80 -17.96
C LYS A 83 2.46 -10.59 -17.02
N GLN A 84 1.98 -9.97 -15.94
CA GLN A 84 1.33 -10.68 -14.84
C GLN A 84 -0.01 -10.05 -14.43
N ASN A 85 -0.46 -9.04 -15.17
CA ASN A 85 -1.69 -8.29 -14.90
C ASN A 85 -1.79 -7.83 -13.44
N LYS A 86 -0.67 -7.38 -12.86
CA LYS A 86 -0.63 -6.87 -11.48
C LYS A 86 -0.93 -5.39 -11.47
N PRO A 87 -1.67 -4.88 -10.47
CA PRO A 87 -1.93 -3.45 -10.34
C PRO A 87 -0.61 -2.68 -10.21
N LYS A 88 -0.56 -1.54 -10.90
CA LYS A 88 0.42 -0.49 -10.66
C LYS A 88 -0.26 0.62 -9.87
N TYR A 89 0.36 1.00 -8.77
CA TYR A 89 -0.15 1.99 -7.84
C TYR A 89 0.61 3.30 -7.97
N ARG A 90 -0.07 4.42 -7.72
CA ARG A 90 0.53 5.76 -7.69
C ARG A 90 0.11 6.53 -6.44
N LEU A 91 1.06 7.17 -5.77
CA LEU A 91 0.81 8.10 -4.65
C LEU A 91 -0.01 9.31 -5.11
N LYS A 92 -0.96 9.73 -4.27
CA LYS A 92 -1.72 10.97 -4.41
C LYS A 92 -1.21 12.03 -3.45
N GLU A 93 -1.51 13.29 -3.72
CA GLU A 93 -1.19 14.44 -2.86
C GLU A 93 -1.61 14.21 -1.40
N ALA A 94 -2.82 13.68 -1.18
CA ALA A 94 -3.34 13.35 0.14
C ALA A 94 -2.43 12.43 0.98
N ALA A 95 -1.63 11.57 0.34
CA ALA A 95 -0.66 10.73 1.06
C ALA A 95 0.50 11.54 1.64
N TYR A 96 0.98 12.53 0.89
CA TYR A 96 2.06 13.43 1.32
C TYR A 96 1.57 14.34 2.43
N GLU A 97 0.41 14.99 2.22
CA GLU A 97 -0.22 15.85 3.24
C GLU A 97 -0.46 15.11 4.56
N PHE A 98 -0.93 13.86 4.47
CA PHE A 98 -1.12 13.02 5.65
C PHE A 98 0.21 12.80 6.39
N ILE A 99 1.28 12.39 5.70
CA ILE A 99 2.57 12.13 6.34
C ILE A 99 3.22 13.39 6.91
N ASP A 100 3.12 14.52 6.22
CA ASP A 100 3.66 15.81 6.69
C ASP A 100 2.90 16.37 7.91
N SER A 101 1.66 15.90 8.14
CA SER A 101 0.84 16.28 9.29
C SER A 101 1.09 15.48 10.58
N LEU A 102 1.91 14.42 10.51
CA LEU A 102 2.28 13.55 11.64
C LEU A 102 3.48 14.09 12.41
#